data_AF-A0A7S5AGS9-F1
#
_entry.id   AF-A0A7S5AGS9-F1
#
_cell.length_a   1.000
_cell.length_b   1.000
_cell.length_c   1.000
_cell.angle_alpha   90.00
_cell.angle_beta   90.00
_cell.angle_gamma   90.00
#
_symmetry.space_group_name_H-M   'P 1'
#
loop_
_entity.id
_entity.type
_entity.pdbx_description
1 polymer ?
#
loop_
_entity_poly.entity_id
_entity_poly.type
_entity_poly.pdbx_seq_one_letter_code
_entity_poly.pdbx_strand_id
1 'polypeptide(L)'
;TQFAGVSFSELFPDWAFPSDTEHDKLKTSQARDLLSKMLVIDPESRISVQEALNHPYIHVWYDPAEADAPPPQISDKQLEEREHSIEQWKE
;
A
#
# COMPACT_ATOMS: atom_id res chain seq x y z
N THR A 1 -8.44 -26.27 9.70
CA THR A 1 -8.14 -25.50 10.93
C THR A 1 -8.53 -24.06 10.65
N GLN A 2 -9.51 -23.54 11.38
CA GLN A 2 -9.91 -22.14 11.29
C GLN A 2 -9.03 -21.35 12.24
N PHE A 3 -8.23 -20.42 11.74
CA PHE A 3 -7.54 -19.45 12.57
C PHE A 3 -8.50 -18.29 12.80
N ALA A 4 -8.81 -17.98 14.06
CA ALA A 4 -9.51 -16.75 14.38
C ALA A 4 -8.56 -15.57 14.09
N GLY A 5 -9.05 -14.54 13.42
CA GLY A 5 -8.28 -13.31 13.22
C GLY A 5 -7.99 -12.64 14.57
N VAL A 6 -6.82 -12.03 14.69
CA VAL A 6 -6.46 -11.15 15.80
C VAL A 6 -6.77 -9.70 15.43
N SER A 7 -7.07 -8.87 16.43
CA SER A 7 -7.38 -7.46 16.18
C SER A 7 -6.15 -6.68 15.68
N PHE A 8 -6.35 -5.59 14.94
CA PHE A 8 -5.24 -4.73 14.51
C PHE A 8 -4.52 -4.06 15.68
N SER A 9 -5.18 -3.88 16.83
CA SER A 9 -4.55 -3.43 18.07
C SER A 9 -3.64 -4.49 18.70
N GLU A 10 -3.91 -5.78 18.49
CA GLU A 10 -3.04 -6.87 18.94
C GLU A 10 -1.86 -7.08 17.98
N LEU A 11 -2.12 -6.98 16.67
CA LEU A 11 -1.07 -7.04 15.64
C LEU A 11 -0.12 -5.84 15.69
N PHE A 12 -0.67 -4.64 15.91
CA PHE A 12 0.04 -3.38 15.91
C PHE A 12 -0.28 -2.59 17.19
N PRO A 13 0.26 -3.02 18.34
CA PRO A 13 0.01 -2.41 19.65
C PRO A 13 0.61 -1.01 19.76
N ASP A 14 0.12 -0.19 20.70
CA ASP A 14 0.53 1.21 20.83
C ASP A 14 2.03 1.38 21.11
N TRP A 15 2.67 0.43 21.81
CA TRP A 15 4.12 0.46 22.07
C TRP A 15 4.98 0.29 20.81
N ALA A 16 4.40 -0.21 19.71
CA ALA A 16 5.08 -0.34 18.43
C ALA A 16 5.15 0.99 17.67
N PHE A 17 4.53 2.06 18.18
CA PHE A 17 4.49 3.37 17.55
C PHE A 17 5.00 4.47 18.49
N PRO A 18 5.51 5.59 17.94
CA PRO A 18 5.76 6.79 18.71
C PRO A 18 4.48 7.30 19.39
N SER A 19 4.57 7.75 20.64
CA SER A 19 3.41 8.25 21.41
C SER A 19 3.73 9.43 22.32
N ASP A 20 4.88 10.09 22.09
CA ASP A 20 5.39 11.18 22.93
C ASP A 20 4.52 12.44 22.86
N THR A 21 3.86 12.67 21.72
CA THR A 21 2.99 13.83 21.49
C THR A 21 1.56 13.43 21.08
N GLU A 22 0.61 14.35 21.23
CA GLU A 22 -0.75 14.17 20.71
C GLU A 22 -0.77 13.98 19.18
N HIS A 23 0.20 14.59 18.48
CA HIS A 23 0.38 14.41 17.04
C HIS A 23 0.80 12.98 16.70
N ASP A 24 1.68 12.39 17.51
CA ASP A 24 2.13 11.00 17.31
C ASP A 24 1.01 10.00 17.59
N LYS A 25 0.16 10.27 18.59
CA LYS A 25 -1.03 9.45 18.86
C LYS A 25 -2.02 9.49 17.70
N LEU A 26 -2.27 10.68 17.13
CA LEU A 26 -3.12 10.83 15.96
C LEU A 26 -2.55 10.06 14.75
N LYS A 27 -1.26 10.23 14.47
CA LYS A 27 -0.57 9.49 13.41
C LYS A 27 -0.60 7.98 13.62
N THR A 28 -0.43 7.53 14.86
CA THR A 28 -0.50 6.10 15.22
C THR A 28 -1.87 5.53 14.89
N SER A 29 -2.94 6.23 15.28
CA SER A 29 -4.31 5.80 14.94
C SER A 29 -4.53 5.76 13.43
N GLN A 30 -4.02 6.75 12.69
CA GLN A 30 -4.14 6.78 11.23
C GLN A 30 -3.29 5.69 10.55
N ALA A 31 -2.10 5.39 11.05
CA ALA A 31 -1.24 4.33 10.52
C ALA A 31 -1.91 2.96 10.68
N ARG A 32 -2.46 2.69 11.86
CA ARG A 32 -3.17 1.44 12.15
C ARG A 32 -4.44 1.30 11.30
N ASP A 33 -5.19 2.38 11.11
CA ASP A 33 -6.37 2.40 10.24
C ASP A 33 -6.00 2.07 8.78
N LEU A 34 -4.93 2.67 8.25
CA LEU A 34 -4.44 2.37 6.91
C LEU A 34 -4.03 0.90 6.77
N LEU A 35 -3.27 0.36 7.73
CA LEU A 35 -2.87 -1.05 7.73
C LEU A 35 -4.10 -1.98 7.75
N SER A 36 -5.16 -1.61 8.47
CA SER A 36 -6.41 -2.39 8.51
C SER A 36 -7.12 -2.49 7.17
N LYS A 37 -6.98 -1.46 6.34
CA LYS A 37 -7.58 -1.39 5.00
C LYS A 37 -6.68 -2.00 3.91
N MET A 38 -5.36 -2.03 4.13
CA MET A 38 -4.39 -2.63 3.21
C MET A 38 -4.21 -4.14 3.42
N LEU A 39 -4.15 -4.60 4.67
CA LEU A 39 -3.92 -6.00 5.03
C LEU A 39 -5.22 -6.82 5.03
N VAL A 40 -6.02 -6.63 3.98
CA VAL A 40 -7.27 -7.35 3.74
C VAL A 40 -7.00 -8.49 2.75
N ILE A 41 -7.38 -9.71 3.12
CA ILE A 41 -7.13 -10.92 2.32
C ILE A 41 -7.93 -10.85 1.00
N ASP A 42 -9.21 -10.50 1.10
CA ASP A 42 -10.08 -10.32 -0.06
C ASP A 42 -9.70 -9.05 -0.82
N PRO A 43 -9.26 -9.15 -2.09
CA PRO A 43 -8.87 -7.99 -2.88
C PRO A 43 -10.04 -7.04 -3.18
N GLU A 44 -11.28 -7.53 -3.27
CA GLU A 44 -12.46 -6.69 -3.53
C GLU A 44 -12.80 -5.79 -2.33
N SER A 45 -12.42 -6.23 -1.13
CA SER A 45 -12.57 -5.48 0.12
C SER A 45 -11.33 -4.67 0.50
N ARG A 46 -10.22 -4.83 -0.24
CA ARG A 46 -8.95 -4.13 0.03
C ARG A 46 -8.99 -2.72 -0.54
N ILE A 47 -8.42 -1.77 0.20
CA ILE A 47 -8.30 -0.38 -0.26
C ILE A 47 -7.58 -0.29 -1.61
N SER A 48 -8.09 0.55 -2.51
CA SER A 48 -7.43 0.86 -3.77
C SER A 48 -6.21 1.76 -3.57
N VAL A 49 -5.35 1.83 -4.59
CA VAL A 49 -4.19 2.73 -4.57
C VAL A 49 -4.62 4.19 -4.41
N GLN A 50 -5.65 4.62 -5.14
CA GLN A 50 -6.18 5.98 -5.08
C GLN A 50 -6.73 6.32 -3.69
N GLU A 51 -7.46 5.41 -3.06
CA GLU A 51 -7.95 5.62 -1.70
C GLU A 51 -6.82 5.65 -0.68
N ALA A 52 -5.76 4.84 -0.86
CA ALA A 52 -4.58 4.85 0.00
C ALA A 52 -3.80 6.17 -0.11
N LEU A 53 -3.65 6.73 -1.32
CA LEU A 53 -3.02 8.04 -1.54
C LEU A 53 -3.81 9.19 -0.89
N ASN A 54 -5.15 9.06 -0.85
CA ASN A 54 -6.04 10.02 -0.19
C ASN A 54 -6.19 9.77 1.33
N HIS A 55 -5.56 8.73 1.87
CA HIS A 55 -5.64 8.42 3.29
C HIS A 55 -4.93 9.51 4.12
N PRO A 56 -5.50 10.01 5.24
CA PRO A 56 -4.91 11.09 6.05
C PRO A 56 -3.45 10.85 6.47
N TYR A 57 -3.07 9.59 6.63
CA TYR A 57 -1.69 9.19 6.95
C TYR A 57 -0.69 9.43 5.82
N ILE A 58 -1.09 9.23 4.56
CA ILE A 58 -0.23 9.33 3.36
C ILE A 58 -0.38 10.71 2.71
N HIS A 59 -1.58 11.27 2.73
CA HIS A 59 -1.95 12.49 2.00
C HIS A 59 -1.08 13.70 2.35
N VAL A 60 -0.45 13.73 3.53
CA VAL A 60 0.51 14.78 3.91
C VAL A 60 1.73 14.87 2.98
N TRP A 61 1.99 13.82 2.21
CA TRP A 61 3.07 13.71 1.22
C TRP A 61 2.55 13.67 -0.21
N TYR A 62 1.26 13.90 -0.44
CA TYR A 62 0.68 13.79 -1.78
C TYR A 62 1.16 14.95 -2.66
N ASP A 63 1.92 14.60 -3.70
CA ASP A 63 2.26 15.47 -4.81
C ASP A 63 1.66 14.90 -6.11
N PRO A 64 0.74 15.62 -6.78
CA PRO A 64 0.19 15.20 -8.07
C PRO A 64 1.26 14.92 -9.14
N ALA A 65 2.39 15.63 -9.10
CA ALA A 65 3.48 15.41 -10.06
C ALA A 65 4.16 14.05 -9.89
N GLU A 66 4.15 13.50 -8.67
CA GLU A 66 4.70 12.18 -8.37
C GLU A 66 3.63 11.08 -8.48
N ALA A 67 2.42 11.34 -7.97
CA ALA A 67 1.34 10.35 -7.90
C ALA A 67 0.64 10.11 -9.23
N ASP A 68 0.46 11.17 -10.04
CA ASP A 68 -0.27 11.13 -11.32
C ASP A 68 0.67 11.29 -12.52
N ALA A 69 1.95 10.96 -12.32
CA ALA A 69 2.93 10.94 -13.39
C ALA A 69 2.45 10.03 -14.54
N PRO A 70 2.58 10.45 -15.80
CA PRO A 70 2.13 9.63 -16.92
C PRO A 70 2.89 8.30 -16.93
N PRO A 71 2.20 7.18 -17.18
CA PRO A 71 2.87 5.89 -17.26
C PRO A 71 3.93 5.91 -18.37
N PRO A 72 5.00 5.10 -18.25
CA PRO A 72 5.96 4.94 -19.32
C PRO A 72 5.25 4.47 -20.61
N GLN A 73 5.78 4.90 -21.76
CA GLN A 73 5.20 4.61 -23.08
C GLN A 73 5.14 3.11 -23.41
N ILE A 74 5.90 2.28 -22.69
CA ILE A 74 5.89 0.83 -22.84
C ILE A 74 5.11 0.27 -21.66
N SER A 75 3.95 -0.31 -21.95
CA SER A 75 3.17 -1.04 -20.97
C SER A 75 3.77 -2.43 -20.74
N ASP A 76 3.73 -2.93 -19.50
CA ASP A 76 4.27 -4.26 -19.16
C ASP A 76 3.70 -5.38 -20.04
N LYS A 77 2.44 -5.25 -20.48
CA LYS A 77 1.80 -6.19 -21.41
C LYS A 77 2.51 -6.29 -22.76
N GLN A 78 3.02 -5.19 -23.30
CA GLN A 78 3.80 -5.20 -24.54
C GLN A 78 5.20 -5.79 -24.35
N LEU A 79 5.69 -5.80 -23.12
CA LEU A 79 6.96 -6.43 -22.73
C LEU A 79 6.78 -7.95 -22.55
N GLU A 80 5.67 -8.36 -21.93
CA GLU A 80 5.30 -9.77 -21.67
C GLU A 80 4.82 -10.52 -22.92
N GLU A 81 4.07 -9.85 -23.81
CA GLU A 81 3.59 -10.43 -25.07
C GLU A 81 4.68 -10.61 -26.12
N ARG A 82 5.88 -10.02 -25.89
CA ARG A 82 7.06 -10.32 -26.69
C ARG A 82 7.62 -11.67 -26.26
N GLU A 83 7.14 -12.74 -26.88
CA GLU A 83 7.82 -14.03 -26.89
C GLU A 83 9.20 -13.87 -27.55
N HIS A 84 10.20 -13.51 -26.76
CA HIS A 84 11.59 -13.51 -27.21
C HIS A 84 12.13 -14.95 -27.15
N SER A 85 12.87 -15.36 -28.18
CA SER A 85 13.61 -16.63 -28.13
C SER A 85 14.69 -16.57 -27.03
N ILE A 86 15.17 -17.72 -26.55
CA ILE A 86 16.22 -17.79 -25.51
C ILE A 86 17.49 -17.02 -25.93
N GLU A 87 17.77 -16.93 -27.24
CA GLU A 87 18.90 -16.18 -27.78
C GLU A 87 18.66 -14.66 -27.71
N GLN A 88 17.43 -14.21 -27.91
CA GLN A 88 17.05 -12.79 -27.83
C GLN A 88 16.94 -12.26 -26.40
N TRP A 89 16.72 -13.14 -25.41
CA TRP A 89 16.80 -12.78 -23.98
C TRP A 89 18.23 -12.65 -23.45
N LYS A 90 19.23 -13.18 -24.18
CA LYS A 90 20.63 -13.20 -23.73
C LYS A 90 21.44 -11.96 -24.13
N GLU A 91 20.99 -11.21 -25.13
CA GLU A 91 21.54 -9.90 -25.51
C GLU A 91 20.94 -8.77 -24.66
#